data_AF-A0A2E4MF39-F1
#
_entry.id   AF-A0A2E4MF39-F1
#
_cell.length_a   1.000
_cell.length_b   1.000
_cell.length_c   1.000
_cell.angle_alpha   90.00
_cell.angle_beta   90.00
_cell.angle_gamma   90.00
#
_symmetry.space_group_name_H-M   'P 1'
#
loop_
_entity.id
_entity.type
_entity.pdbx_description
1 polymer ?
#
loop_
_entity_poly.entity_id
_entity_poly.type
_entity_poly.pdbx_seq_one_letter_code
_entity_poly.pdbx_strand_id
1 'polypeptide(L)'
;MKKFVFIFLWISSFILPQSETHIINGTHTLTQQNDMGITEAIDLALRQALVDGLYGHLSTCDDYEDFTDEEIAGFMVILSGAVEMCAMEPHIVSQTINGNTITINASAQVNPFIINQFLGIE
;
A
#
# COMPACT_ATOMS: atom_id res chain seq x y z
N MET A 1 59.13 17.79 -22.74
CA MET A 1 58.53 16.81 -21.80
C MET A 1 57.11 17.28 -21.48
N LYS A 2 56.07 16.61 -22.00
CA LYS A 2 54.67 17.00 -21.77
C LYS A 2 54.15 16.31 -20.50
N LYS A 3 53.67 17.11 -19.53
CA LYS A 3 53.06 16.62 -18.30
C LYS A 3 51.61 16.24 -18.59
N PHE A 4 51.24 14.98 -18.34
CA PHE A 4 49.85 14.54 -18.36
C PHE A 4 49.30 14.66 -16.93
N VAL A 5 48.29 15.50 -16.75
CA VAL A 5 47.52 15.59 -15.50
C VAL A 5 46.34 14.63 -15.66
N PHE A 6 46.33 13.55 -14.89
CA PHE A 6 45.17 12.66 -14.79
C PHE A 6 44.22 13.23 -13.74
N ILE A 7 43.05 13.72 -14.17
CA ILE A 7 41.95 14.07 -13.29
C ILE A 7 41.11 12.81 -13.11
N PHE A 8 41.17 12.22 -11.91
CA PHE A 8 40.26 11.17 -11.48
C PHE A 8 38.92 11.83 -11.10
N LEU A 9 37.95 11.79 -12.02
CA LEU A 9 36.56 12.11 -11.70
C LEU A 9 35.97 10.90 -10.95
N TRP A 10 36.00 10.95 -9.62
CA TRP A 10 35.19 10.08 -8.77
C TRP A 10 33.73 10.47 -8.95
N ILE A 11 33.05 9.85 -9.91
CA ILE A 11 31.60 9.88 -10.00
C ILE A 11 31.12 8.90 -8.94
N SER A 12 31.00 9.35 -7.69
CA SER A 12 30.28 8.58 -6.68
C SER A 12 28.86 8.41 -7.18
N SER A 13 28.52 7.21 -7.64
CA SER A 13 27.14 6.81 -7.87
C SER A 13 26.39 7.07 -6.57
N PHE A 14 25.60 8.13 -6.53
CA PHE A 14 24.54 8.29 -5.55
C PHE A 14 23.55 7.15 -5.83
N ILE A 15 23.81 5.99 -5.24
CA ILE A 15 22.80 4.94 -5.11
C ILE A 15 21.85 5.50 -4.05
N LEU A 16 20.83 6.23 -4.50
CA LEU A 16 19.67 6.50 -3.66
C LEU A 16 19.13 5.11 -3.26
N PRO A 17 19.01 4.79 -1.96
CA PRO A 17 18.33 3.55 -1.57
C PRO A 17 16.92 3.62 -2.16
N GLN A 18 16.60 2.70 -3.07
CA GLN A 18 15.21 2.48 -3.41
C GLN A 18 14.56 1.95 -2.14
N SER A 19 13.60 2.70 -1.60
CA SER A 19 12.78 2.18 -0.50
C SER A 19 12.22 0.85 -0.96
N GLU A 20 12.52 -0.21 -0.19
CA GLU A 20 12.01 -1.55 -0.49
C GLU A 20 10.48 -1.47 -0.49
N THR A 21 9.85 -2.09 -1.50
CA THR A 21 8.39 -2.15 -1.55
C THR A 21 7.93 -3.36 -0.76
N HIS A 22 6.85 -3.19 0.00
CA HIS A 22 6.25 -4.25 0.79
C HIS A 22 5.00 -4.78 0.08
N ILE A 23 4.71 -6.07 0.24
CA ILE A 23 3.46 -6.65 -0.27
C ILE A 23 2.42 -6.61 0.84
N ILE A 24 1.28 -6.01 0.53
CA ILE A 24 0.10 -6.09 1.38
C ILE A 24 -0.89 -7.09 0.80
N ASN A 25 -1.59 -7.79 1.67
CA ASN A 25 -2.69 -8.67 1.31
C ASN A 25 -3.87 -8.34 2.22
N GLY A 26 -5.06 -8.23 1.67
CA GLY A 26 -6.25 -8.00 2.46
C GLY A 26 -7.46 -8.69 1.87
N THR A 27 -8.47 -8.90 2.70
CA THR A 27 -9.68 -9.63 2.32
C THR A 27 -10.88 -8.92 2.89
N HIS A 28 -11.83 -8.58 2.02
CA HIS A 28 -13.05 -7.90 2.43
C HIS A 28 -14.28 -8.62 1.89
N THR A 29 -15.33 -8.68 2.71
CA THR A 29 -16.64 -9.18 2.32
C THR A 29 -17.67 -8.06 2.34
N LEU A 30 -18.22 -7.75 1.19
CA LEU A 30 -19.25 -6.74 0.99
C LEU A 30 -20.59 -7.41 0.70
N THR A 31 -21.67 -6.91 1.30
CA THR A 31 -23.03 -7.22 0.85
C THR A 31 -23.49 -6.12 -0.10
N GLN A 32 -23.73 -6.47 -1.35
CA GLN A 32 -24.24 -5.60 -2.40
C GLN A 32 -25.59 -5.01 -1.97
N GLN A 33 -25.71 -3.69 -2.05
CA GLN A 33 -26.94 -2.95 -1.79
C GLN A 33 -27.84 -2.95 -3.04
N ASN A 34 -29.15 -2.79 -2.85
CA ASN A 34 -30.16 -2.99 -3.90
C ASN A 34 -29.93 -2.15 -5.18
N ASP A 35 -29.32 -0.97 -5.05
CA ASP A 35 -29.11 -0.04 -6.17
C ASP A 35 -27.66 -0.04 -6.72
N MET A 36 -26.78 -0.86 -6.14
CA MET A 36 -25.36 -0.91 -6.49
C MET A 36 -25.14 -1.88 -7.65
N GLY A 37 -24.41 -1.46 -8.68
CA GLY A 37 -24.02 -2.35 -9.78
C GLY A 37 -23.03 -3.43 -9.31
N ILE A 38 -23.00 -4.61 -9.96
CA ILE A 38 -22.06 -5.67 -9.56
C ILE A 38 -20.59 -5.23 -9.69
N THR A 39 -20.25 -4.47 -10.73
CA THR A 39 -18.91 -3.91 -10.93
C THR A 39 -18.56 -2.91 -9.85
N GLU A 40 -19.49 -2.01 -9.52
CA GLU A 40 -19.32 -1.03 -8.44
C GLU A 40 -19.11 -1.72 -7.08
N ALA A 41 -19.86 -2.80 -6.83
CA ALA A 41 -19.72 -3.59 -5.62
C ALA A 41 -18.36 -4.31 -5.54
N ILE A 42 -17.86 -4.81 -6.67
CA ILE A 42 -16.52 -5.39 -6.79
C ILE A 42 -15.44 -4.32 -6.56
N ASP A 43 -15.55 -3.17 -7.19
CA ASP A 43 -14.59 -2.06 -7.03
C ASP A 43 -14.55 -1.58 -5.58
N LEU A 44 -15.71 -1.45 -4.93
CA LEU A 44 -15.80 -1.10 -3.51
C LEU A 44 -15.19 -2.18 -2.62
N ALA A 45 -15.50 -3.45 -2.85
CA ALA A 45 -14.94 -4.56 -2.09
C ALA A 45 -13.41 -4.66 -2.28
N LEU A 46 -12.90 -4.39 -3.47
CA LEU A 46 -11.47 -4.35 -3.76
C LEU A 46 -10.80 -3.21 -3.00
N ARG A 47 -11.37 -2.00 -3.05
CA ARG A 47 -10.86 -0.85 -2.31
C ARG A 47 -10.79 -1.16 -0.81
N GLN A 48 -11.83 -1.76 -0.23
CA GLN A 48 -11.83 -2.12 1.19
C GLN A 48 -10.85 -3.25 1.51
N ALA A 49 -10.68 -4.24 0.63
CA ALA A 49 -9.67 -5.28 0.82
C ALA A 49 -8.25 -4.68 0.87
N LEU A 50 -7.96 -3.65 0.07
CA LEU A 50 -6.67 -2.94 0.12
C LEU A 50 -6.51 -2.14 1.42
N VAL A 51 -7.59 -1.54 1.95
CA VAL A 51 -7.60 -0.87 3.26
C VAL A 51 -7.30 -1.87 4.38
N ASP A 52 -7.94 -3.04 4.36
CA ASP A 52 -7.68 -4.11 5.32
C ASP A 52 -6.22 -4.59 5.23
N GLY A 53 -5.67 -4.66 4.02
CA GLY A 53 -4.26 -4.98 3.78
C GLY A 53 -3.30 -3.92 4.34
N LEU A 54 -3.60 -2.63 4.18
CA LEU A 54 -2.82 -1.54 4.77
C LEU A 54 -2.88 -1.55 6.29
N TYR A 55 -4.04 -1.80 6.88
CA TYR A 55 -4.17 -1.96 8.33
C TYR A 55 -3.31 -3.13 8.83
N GLY A 56 -3.40 -4.28 8.17
CA GLY A 56 -2.57 -5.44 8.47
C GLY A 56 -1.08 -5.11 8.35
N HIS A 57 -0.69 -4.32 7.35
CA HIS A 57 0.69 -3.88 7.17
C HIS A 57 1.20 -3.03 8.34
N LEU A 58 0.45 -1.99 8.74
CA LEU A 58 0.82 -1.15 9.88
C LEU A 58 0.87 -1.94 11.20
N SER A 59 0.01 -2.95 11.34
CA SER A 59 -0.11 -3.71 12.60
C SER A 59 0.94 -4.83 12.75
N THR A 60 1.61 -5.23 11.67
CA THR A 60 2.47 -6.43 11.67
C THR A 60 3.86 -6.23 11.09
N CYS A 61 4.12 -5.10 10.44
CA CYS A 61 5.43 -4.78 9.89
C CYS A 61 6.35 -4.22 10.98
N ASP A 62 7.57 -4.72 11.05
CA ASP A 62 8.59 -4.28 12.00
C ASP A 62 8.87 -2.77 11.94
N ASP A 63 8.72 -2.14 10.76
CA ASP A 63 8.89 -0.69 10.57
C ASP A 63 7.88 0.16 11.38
N TYR A 64 6.80 -0.46 11.85
CA TYR A 64 5.67 0.19 12.54
C TYR A 64 5.37 -0.45 13.90
N GLU A 65 6.29 -1.26 14.44
CA GLU A 65 6.09 -2.02 15.69
C GLU A 65 5.81 -1.16 16.93
N ASP A 66 6.27 0.10 16.90
CA ASP A 66 6.10 1.05 17.99
C ASP A 66 4.70 1.71 18.00
N PHE A 67 3.89 1.52 16.96
CA PHE A 67 2.56 2.12 16.89
C PHE A 67 1.54 1.35 17.72
N THR A 68 0.81 2.08 18.55
CA THR A 68 -0.33 1.56 19.30
C THR A 68 -1.54 1.32 18.40
N ASP A 69 -2.46 0.46 18.82
CA ASP A 69 -3.72 0.23 18.12
C ASP A 69 -4.52 1.53 17.92
N GLU A 70 -4.49 2.45 18.90
CA GLU A 70 -5.11 3.76 18.80
C GLU A 70 -4.45 4.65 17.73
N GLU A 71 -3.12 4.63 17.61
CA GLU A 71 -2.39 5.37 16.57
C GLU A 71 -2.69 4.80 15.19
N ILE A 72 -2.65 3.48 15.03
CA ILE A 72 -3.01 2.81 13.78
C ILE A 72 -4.45 3.16 13.37
N ALA A 73 -5.40 3.12 14.32
CA ALA A 73 -6.78 3.52 14.05
C ALA A 73 -6.87 4.98 13.57
N GLY A 74 -6.08 5.89 14.16
CA GLY A 74 -5.95 7.28 13.72
C GLY A 74 -5.39 7.40 12.30
N PHE A 75 -4.31 6.67 12.00
CA PHE A 75 -3.67 6.65 10.69
C PHE A 75 -4.58 6.10 9.59
N MET A 76 -5.40 5.09 9.89
CA MET A 76 -6.33 4.52 8.92
C MET A 76 -7.43 5.51 8.48
N VAL A 77 -7.75 6.54 9.26
CA VAL A 77 -8.65 7.62 8.82
C VAL A 77 -8.07 8.36 7.61
N ILE A 78 -6.74 8.50 7.55
CA ILE A 78 -6.03 9.16 6.45
C ILE A 78 -5.82 8.16 5.31
N LEU A 79 -5.24 7.01 5.61
CA LEU A 79 -4.82 6.03 4.60
C LEU A 79 -6.00 5.39 3.86
N SER A 80 -7.16 5.22 4.49
CA SER A 80 -8.36 4.73 3.79
C SER A 80 -8.87 5.68 2.70
N GLY A 81 -8.68 6.99 2.92
CA GLY A 81 -8.94 8.02 1.91
C GLY A 81 -7.90 8.04 0.78
N ALA A 82 -6.66 7.67 1.10
CA ALA A 82 -5.50 7.69 0.21
C ALA A 82 -5.09 6.31 -0.33
N VAL A 83 -5.91 5.27 -0.15
CA VAL A 83 -5.52 3.87 -0.44
C VAL A 83 -5.09 3.66 -1.89
N GLU A 84 -5.75 4.31 -2.84
CA GLU A 84 -5.43 4.24 -4.28
C GLU A 84 -4.07 4.87 -4.62
N MET A 85 -3.55 5.76 -3.76
CA MET A 85 -2.22 6.36 -3.90
C MET A 85 -1.14 5.55 -3.17
N CYS A 86 -1.53 4.78 -2.15
CA CYS A 86 -0.62 3.95 -1.36
C CYS A 86 -0.40 2.56 -1.99
N ALA A 87 -1.46 1.97 -2.53
CA ALA A 87 -1.46 0.63 -3.12
C ALA A 87 -1.07 0.69 -4.61
N MET A 88 0.18 0.35 -4.90
CA MET A 88 0.74 0.24 -6.24
C MET A 88 0.44 -1.15 -6.83
N GLU A 89 0.11 -1.18 -8.11
CA GLU A 89 -0.20 -2.42 -8.86
C GLU A 89 -1.22 -3.35 -8.15
N PRO A 90 -2.38 -2.83 -7.70
CA PRO A 90 -3.36 -3.65 -7.03
C PRO A 90 -3.95 -4.69 -7.98
N HIS A 91 -4.12 -5.92 -7.49
CA HIS A 91 -4.77 -6.98 -8.24
C HIS A 91 -5.60 -7.89 -7.34
N ILE A 92 -6.66 -8.45 -7.91
CA ILE A 92 -7.51 -9.44 -7.25
C ILE A 92 -6.83 -10.80 -7.32
N VAL A 93 -6.50 -11.36 -6.15
CA VAL A 93 -5.96 -12.72 -6.02
C VAL A 93 -7.09 -13.75 -6.16
N SER A 94 -8.23 -13.49 -5.52
CA SER A 94 -9.42 -14.33 -5.65
C SER A 94 -10.70 -13.53 -5.41
N GLN A 95 -11.78 -13.92 -6.09
CA GLN A 95 -13.10 -13.33 -5.96
C GLN A 95 -14.15 -14.43 -5.80
N THR A 96 -15.02 -14.29 -4.81
CA THR A 96 -16.19 -15.16 -4.62
C THR A 96 -17.45 -14.30 -4.63
N ILE A 97 -18.43 -14.67 -5.45
CA ILE A 97 -19.75 -14.03 -5.49
C ILE A 97 -20.78 -15.10 -5.12
N ASN A 98 -21.52 -14.88 -4.04
CA ASN A 98 -22.58 -15.76 -3.58
C ASN A 98 -23.86 -14.95 -3.31
N GLY A 99 -24.79 -14.97 -4.26
CA GLY A 99 -25.97 -14.10 -4.22
C GLY A 99 -25.55 -12.64 -4.27
N ASN A 100 -25.92 -11.88 -3.23
CA ASN A 100 -25.54 -10.47 -3.07
C ASN A 100 -24.30 -10.28 -2.19
N THR A 101 -23.59 -11.35 -1.80
CA THR A 101 -22.35 -11.26 -1.03
C THR A 101 -21.14 -11.43 -1.94
N ILE A 102 -20.20 -10.50 -1.84
CA ILE A 102 -18.96 -10.45 -2.64
C ILE A 102 -17.79 -10.47 -1.67
N THR A 103 -16.93 -11.47 -1.81
CA THR A 103 -15.67 -11.55 -1.06
C THR A 103 -14.51 -11.39 -2.02
N ILE A 104 -13.64 -10.42 -1.76
CA ILE A 104 -12.43 -10.17 -2.54
C ILE A 104 -11.22 -10.36 -1.65
N ASN A 105 -10.25 -11.13 -2.14
CA ASN A 105 -8.89 -11.14 -1.64
C ASN A 105 -8.02 -10.39 -2.66
N ALA A 106 -7.29 -9.39 -2.20
CA ALA A 106 -6.49 -8.50 -3.02
C ALA A 106 -5.06 -8.41 -2.50
N SER A 107 -4.13 -8.20 -3.43
CA SER A 107 -2.73 -7.95 -3.14
C SER A 107 -2.27 -6.69 -3.86
N ALA A 108 -1.36 -5.95 -3.23
CA ALA A 108 -0.74 -4.75 -3.80
C ALA A 108 0.67 -4.57 -3.24
N GLN A 109 1.47 -3.77 -3.94
CA GLN A 109 2.73 -3.28 -3.44
C GLN A 109 2.50 -1.94 -2.71
N VAL A 110 3.18 -1.71 -1.61
CA VAL A 110 3.20 -0.41 -0.93
C VAL A 110 4.64 0.04 -0.74
N ASN A 111 4.83 1.35 -0.75
CA ASN A 111 6.13 1.94 -0.47
C ASN A 111 6.05 2.62 0.90
N PRO A 112 6.83 2.16 1.91
CA PRO A 112 6.87 2.78 3.24
C PRO A 112 7.11 4.29 3.19
N PHE A 113 7.94 4.77 2.25
CA PHE A 113 8.13 6.21 2.05
C PHE A 113 6.81 6.94 1.75
N ILE A 114 5.98 6.40 0.85
CA ILE A 114 4.69 7.02 0.49
C ILE A 114 3.73 7.02 1.69
N ILE A 115 3.66 5.89 2.40
CA ILE A 115 2.83 5.76 3.61
C ILE A 115 3.26 6.81 4.64
N ASN A 116 4.56 6.88 4.93
CA ASN A 116 5.12 7.81 5.91
C ASN A 116 4.87 9.28 5.54
N GLN A 117 4.92 9.62 4.25
CA GLN A 117 4.54 10.97 3.77
C GLN A 117 3.06 11.30 4.03
N PHE A 118 2.14 10.35 3.88
CA PHE A 118 0.72 10.57 4.23
C PHE A 118 0.50 10.69 5.73
N LEU A 119 1.29 9.97 6.53
CA LEU A 119 1.20 9.99 7.99
C LEU A 119 1.94 11.18 8.62
N GLY A 120 2.80 11.87 7.86
CA GLY A 120 3.59 13.00 8.35
C GLY A 120 4.71 12.57 9.32
N ILE A 121 5.23 11.36 9.13
CA ILE A 121 6.32 10.78 9.92
C ILE A 121 7.59 10.70 9.05
N GLU A 122 8.73 11.15 9.58
CA GLU A 122 10.05 11.16 8.92
C GLU A 122 10.96 10.07 9.47
#